data_AF-A0A3D3LWB5-F1
#
_entry.id   AF-A0A3D3LWB5-F1
#
_cell.length_a   1.000
_cell.length_b   1.000
_cell.length_c   1.000
_cell.angle_alpha   90.00
_cell.angle_beta   90.00
_cell.angle_gamma   90.00
#
_symmetry.space_group_name_H-M   'P 1'
#
loop_
_entity.id
_entity.type
_entity.pdbx_description
1 polymer ?
#
loop_
_entity_poly.entity_id
_entity_poly.type
_entity_poly.pdbx_seq_one_letter_code
_entity_poly.pdbx_strand_id
1 'polypeptide(L)'
;MSEKNPTPSFVYETLSDDTPDALAAGGFTEDELADERRAPAVAEEVGFGRAVRLFYRHYWNDRGTASASEFRWAMIYVVVGTVLYIGTTLLLNHFVIPADASSLVRTLFMLFVITNPLWLAINIAPTISLIKRRRNAKEGL
;
A
#
# COMPACT_ATOMS: atom_id res chain seq x y z
N MET A 1 -33.66 67.22 -13.85
CA MET A 1 -32.81 66.10 -13.39
C MET A 1 -32.72 66.13 -11.88
N SER A 2 -33.42 65.24 -11.20
CA SER A 2 -33.06 64.66 -9.88
C SER A 2 -34.25 63.78 -9.47
N GLU A 3 -34.30 62.56 -10.01
CA GLU A 3 -35.22 61.54 -9.52
C GLU A 3 -34.57 60.87 -8.30
N LYS A 4 -35.32 60.88 -7.21
CA LYS A 4 -35.02 60.16 -5.97
C LYS A 4 -34.79 58.68 -6.31
N ASN A 5 -33.64 58.15 -5.94
CA ASN A 5 -33.38 56.72 -6.00
C ASN A 5 -34.02 56.07 -4.76
N PRO A 6 -35.06 55.23 -4.89
CA PRO A 6 -35.56 54.47 -3.75
C PRO A 6 -34.62 53.29 -3.48
N THR A 7 -34.07 53.22 -2.26
CA THR A 7 -33.45 52.00 -1.74
C THR A 7 -34.50 50.88 -1.70
N PRO A 8 -34.34 49.78 -2.46
CA PRO A 8 -35.14 48.59 -2.24
C PRO A 8 -34.48 47.79 -1.12
N SER A 9 -35.24 47.64 -0.04
CA SER A 9 -35.02 46.66 1.03
C SER A 9 -34.60 45.30 0.46
N PHE A 10 -33.48 44.74 0.94
CA PHE A 10 -33.17 43.34 0.72
C PHE A 10 -34.20 42.48 1.46
N VAL A 11 -35.22 42.05 0.72
CA VAL A 11 -36.10 40.98 1.12
C VAL A 11 -35.28 39.69 0.99
N TYR A 12 -35.01 39.01 2.10
CA TYR A 12 -34.56 37.62 2.06
C TYR A 12 -35.76 36.76 1.66
N GLU A 13 -36.05 36.76 0.36
CA GLU A 13 -36.98 35.82 -0.23
C GLU A 13 -36.26 34.47 -0.26
N THR A 14 -36.74 33.54 0.54
CA THR A 14 -36.26 32.16 0.58
C THR A 14 -36.39 31.56 -0.81
N LEU A 15 -35.27 31.43 -1.51
CA LEU A 15 -35.17 30.75 -2.79
C LEU A 15 -35.75 29.34 -2.65
N SER A 16 -36.88 29.11 -3.30
CA SER A 16 -37.49 27.80 -3.47
C SER A 16 -36.74 27.04 -4.56
N ASP A 17 -36.51 25.75 -4.31
CA ASP A 17 -35.67 24.81 -5.10
C ASP A 17 -36.01 24.68 -6.60
N ASP A 18 -37.04 25.34 -7.10
CA ASP A 18 -37.55 25.16 -8.47
C ASP A 18 -37.20 26.31 -9.43
N THR A 19 -36.26 27.19 -9.07
CA THR A 19 -35.81 28.28 -9.95
C THR A 19 -34.51 27.88 -10.69
N PRO A 20 -34.39 28.01 -12.02
CA PRO A 20 -33.17 27.64 -12.76
C PRO A 20 -31.92 28.42 -12.32
N ASP A 21 -32.10 29.56 -11.65
CA ASP A 21 -31.03 30.38 -11.07
C ASP A 21 -30.49 29.83 -9.74
N ALA A 22 -31.19 28.88 -9.08
CA ALA A 22 -30.69 28.21 -7.88
C ALA A 22 -29.47 27.32 -8.19
N LEU A 23 -29.38 26.79 -9.41
CA LEU A 23 -28.22 26.04 -9.90
C LEU A 23 -26.99 26.94 -10.18
N ALA A 24 -27.20 28.25 -10.35
CA ALA A 24 -26.12 29.22 -10.54
C ALA A 24 -25.63 29.83 -9.21
N ALA A 25 -26.48 29.88 -8.19
CA ALA A 25 -26.12 30.33 -6.84
C ALA A 25 -25.34 29.28 -6.05
N GLY A 26 -25.52 28.00 -6.37
CA GLY A 26 -24.64 26.91 -5.96
C GLY A 26 -23.35 26.91 -6.78
N GLY A 27 -22.60 28.01 -6.72
CA GLY A 27 -21.24 28.03 -7.22
C GLY A 27 -20.49 26.88 -6.57
N PHE A 28 -20.14 25.87 -7.37
CA PHE A 28 -19.15 24.88 -6.97
C PHE A 28 -17.89 25.67 -6.64
N THR A 29 -17.64 25.87 -5.35
CA THR A 29 -16.36 26.35 -4.86
C THR A 29 -15.33 25.34 -5.36
N GLU A 30 -14.51 25.73 -6.34
CA GLU A 30 -13.40 24.92 -6.85
C GLU A 30 -12.44 24.48 -5.71
N ASP A 31 -12.57 25.07 -4.52
CA ASP A 31 -11.79 24.76 -3.33
C ASP A 31 -12.27 23.53 -2.52
N GLU A 32 -13.50 23.02 -2.69
CA GLU A 32 -13.99 21.84 -1.95
C GLU A 32 -13.83 20.50 -2.71
N LEU A 33 -13.41 20.56 -3.98
CA LEU A 33 -13.02 19.39 -4.78
C LEU A 33 -11.51 19.31 -5.00
N ALA A 34 -10.72 19.96 -4.13
CA ALA A 34 -9.33 19.62 -3.89
C ALA A 34 -9.22 18.28 -3.12
N ASP A 35 -9.88 17.26 -3.65
CA ASP A 35 -9.44 15.88 -3.75
C ASP A 35 -8.61 15.38 -2.55
N GLU A 36 -9.30 14.91 -1.51
CA GLU A 36 -8.70 14.02 -0.49
C GLU A 36 -7.99 12.80 -1.11
N ARG A 37 -8.22 12.50 -2.41
CA ARG A 37 -7.48 11.46 -3.16
C ARG A 37 -6.17 11.97 -3.78
N ARG A 38 -5.91 13.29 -3.78
CA ARG A 38 -4.64 13.97 -4.12
C ARG A 38 -3.87 14.48 -2.91
N ALA A 39 -4.34 14.25 -1.69
CA ALA A 39 -3.43 14.33 -0.55
C ALA A 39 -2.33 13.28 -0.81
N PRO A 40 -1.03 13.66 -0.87
CA PRO A 40 0.03 12.66 -0.98
C PRO A 40 -0.18 11.72 0.20
N ALA A 41 -0.45 10.44 -0.06
CA ALA A 41 -0.77 9.47 0.98
C ALA A 41 0.27 9.63 2.09
N VAL A 42 -0.10 10.31 3.18
CA VAL A 42 0.83 10.64 4.25
C VAL A 42 1.33 9.29 4.69
N ALA A 43 2.63 9.08 4.52
CA ALA A 43 3.28 7.80 4.67
C ALA A 43 3.11 7.33 6.12
N GLU A 44 1.97 6.72 6.42
CA GLU A 44 1.59 6.28 7.75
C GLU A 44 2.68 5.32 8.23
N GLU A 45 3.22 5.55 9.41
CA GLU A 45 4.19 4.63 9.99
C GLU A 45 3.51 3.27 10.19
N VAL A 46 4.00 2.28 9.48
CA VAL A 46 3.40 0.95 9.45
C VAL A 46 4.21 0.02 10.32
N GLY A 47 3.56 -0.66 11.26
CA GLY A 47 4.17 -1.75 12.03
C GLY A 47 4.44 -3.00 11.17
N PHE A 48 5.31 -3.88 11.66
CA PHE A 48 5.78 -5.08 10.94
C PHE A 48 4.65 -5.93 10.34
N GLY A 49 3.67 -6.33 11.16
CA GLY A 49 2.58 -7.21 10.69
C GLY A 49 1.73 -6.58 9.58
N ARG A 50 1.47 -5.26 9.68
CA ARG A 50 0.74 -4.54 8.63
C ARG A 50 1.60 -4.38 7.38
N ALA A 51 2.91 -4.19 7.49
CA ALA A 51 3.82 -4.18 6.34
C ALA A 51 3.86 -5.53 5.61
N VAL A 52 3.95 -6.67 6.33
CA VAL A 52 3.89 -8.01 5.72
C VAL A 52 2.53 -8.26 5.05
N ARG A 53 1.44 -7.83 5.68
CA ARG A 53 0.11 -7.92 5.06
C ARG A 53 0.02 -7.08 3.78
N LEU A 54 0.54 -5.86 3.78
CA LEU A 54 0.57 -4.99 2.60
C LEU A 54 1.47 -5.55 1.49
N PHE A 55 2.59 -6.17 1.86
CA PHE A 55 3.52 -6.83 0.94
C PHE A 55 2.81 -7.91 0.11
N TYR A 56 2.05 -8.80 0.77
CA TYR A 56 1.27 -9.82 0.05
C TYR A 56 -0.03 -9.29 -0.56
N ARG A 57 -0.63 -8.23 0.00
CA ARG A 57 -1.85 -7.62 -0.60
C ARG A 57 -1.57 -7.01 -1.96
N HIS A 58 -0.41 -6.39 -2.15
CA HIS A 58 -0.01 -5.76 -3.42
C HIS A 58 0.85 -6.69 -4.28
N TYR A 59 0.65 -8.00 -4.18
CA TYR A 59 1.48 -9.03 -4.84
C TYR A 59 1.77 -8.76 -6.32
N TRP A 60 0.75 -8.32 -7.06
CA TRP A 60 0.84 -7.92 -8.48
C TRP A 60 0.43 -6.45 -8.71
N ASN A 61 0.25 -5.67 -7.65
CA ASN A 61 -0.21 -4.29 -7.78
C ASN A 61 0.95 -3.31 -7.66
N ASP A 62 1.54 -2.99 -8.80
CA ASP A 62 2.62 -1.99 -8.91
C ASP A 62 2.11 -0.54 -8.84
N ARG A 63 0.79 -0.33 -8.86
CA ARG A 63 0.19 1.01 -8.85
C ARG A 63 0.14 1.56 -7.43
N GLY A 64 0.64 2.77 -7.26
CA GLY A 64 0.65 3.52 -5.98
C GLY A 64 2.04 3.67 -5.36
N THR A 65 2.06 4.24 -4.16
CA THR A 65 3.28 4.58 -3.42
C THR A 65 3.43 3.65 -2.20
N ALA A 66 4.67 3.37 -1.79
CA ALA A 66 4.98 2.62 -0.57
C ALA A 66 5.65 3.53 0.46
N SER A 67 5.18 3.49 1.71
CA SER A 67 5.78 4.27 2.80
C SER A 67 7.19 3.76 3.12
N ALA A 68 8.03 4.61 3.73
CA ALA A 68 9.40 4.23 4.08
C ALA A 68 9.41 3.07 5.10
N SER A 69 8.49 3.08 6.05
CA SER A 69 8.33 2.03 7.05
C SER A 69 7.77 0.72 6.46
N GLU A 70 6.79 0.79 5.54
CA GLU A 70 6.28 -0.39 4.82
C GLU A 70 7.44 -1.08 4.10
N PHE A 71 8.21 -0.30 3.34
CA PHE A 71 9.37 -0.81 2.61
C PHE A 71 10.40 -1.44 3.53
N ARG A 72 10.78 -0.75 4.62
CA ARG A 72 11.80 -1.25 5.55
C ARG A 72 11.38 -2.57 6.18
N TRP A 73 10.16 -2.66 6.72
CA TRP A 73 9.69 -3.87 7.38
C TRP A 73 9.48 -5.03 6.41
N ALA A 74 8.96 -4.78 5.22
CA ALA A 74 8.83 -5.81 4.19
C ALA A 74 10.20 -6.31 3.72
N MET A 75 11.19 -5.43 3.55
CA MET A 75 12.56 -5.83 3.23
C MET A 75 13.21 -6.65 4.35
N ILE A 76 13.04 -6.24 5.61
CA ILE A 76 13.51 -7.03 6.76
C ILE A 76 12.85 -8.41 6.76
N TYR A 77 11.55 -8.49 6.54
CA TYR A 77 10.82 -9.77 6.45
C TYR A 77 11.41 -10.67 5.36
N VAL A 78 11.62 -10.16 4.15
CA VAL A 78 12.16 -10.95 3.04
C VAL A 78 13.58 -11.41 3.31
N VAL A 79 14.45 -10.52 3.80
CA VAL A 79 15.86 -10.85 4.09
C VAL A 79 15.96 -11.85 5.23
N VAL A 80 15.37 -11.54 6.39
CA VAL A 80 15.42 -12.41 7.57
C VAL A 80 14.72 -13.74 7.29
N GLY A 81 13.55 -13.70 6.65
CA GLY A 81 12.81 -14.90 6.26
C GLY A 81 13.64 -15.79 5.33
N THR A 82 14.29 -15.22 4.31
CA THR A 82 15.14 -15.98 3.38
C THR A 82 16.37 -16.54 4.08
N VAL A 83 17.06 -15.77 4.92
CA VAL A 83 18.23 -16.24 5.66
C VAL A 83 17.85 -17.38 6.61
N LEU A 84 16.77 -17.23 7.37
CA LEU A 84 16.30 -18.29 8.27
C LEU A 84 15.87 -19.53 7.50
N TYR A 85 15.14 -19.36 6.41
CA TYR A 85 14.63 -20.46 5.60
C TYR A 85 15.76 -21.25 4.94
N ILE A 86 16.69 -20.57 4.25
CA ILE A 86 17.86 -21.22 3.64
C ILE A 86 18.81 -21.77 4.70
N GLY A 87 19.04 -21.04 5.79
CA GLY A 87 19.85 -21.48 6.92
C GLY A 87 19.30 -22.75 7.57
N THR A 88 17.97 -22.88 7.66
CA THR A 88 17.31 -24.09 8.14
C THR A 88 17.57 -25.25 7.18
N THR A 89 17.46 -25.04 5.86
CA THR A 89 17.78 -26.08 4.87
C THR A 89 19.24 -26.56 4.98
N LEU A 90 20.19 -25.64 5.17
CA LEU A 90 21.60 -25.96 5.35
C LEU A 90 21.87 -26.71 6.67
N LEU A 91 21.19 -26.30 7.74
CA LEU A 91 21.27 -26.97 9.04
C LEU A 91 20.71 -28.40 8.96
N LEU A 92 19.54 -28.58 8.32
CA LEU A 92 18.95 -29.90 8.10
C LEU A 92 19.86 -30.78 7.23
N ASN A 93 20.48 -30.21 6.20
CA ASN A 93 21.47 -30.93 5.40
C ASN A 93 22.61 -31.48 6.29
N HIS A 94 23.14 -30.67 7.20
CA HIS A 94 24.17 -31.11 8.14
C HIS A 94 23.70 -32.30 9.00
N PHE A 95 22.44 -32.30 9.46
CA PHE A 95 21.87 -33.40 10.24
C PHE A 95 21.48 -34.65 9.43
N VAL A 96 21.41 -34.57 8.10
CA VAL A 96 21.08 -35.72 7.22
C VAL A 96 22.33 -36.47 6.73
N ILE A 97 23.52 -35.86 6.80
CA ILE A 97 24.78 -36.49 6.40
C ILE A 97 25.06 -37.81 7.16
N PRO A 98 24.83 -37.91 8.48
CA PRO A 98 25.03 -39.17 9.20
C PRO A 98 24.11 -40.29 8.68
N ALA A 99 24.65 -41.51 8.58
CA ALA A 99 23.92 -42.67 8.07
C ALA A 99 22.72 -43.07 8.94
N ASP A 100 22.78 -42.74 10.22
CA ASP A 100 21.79 -42.96 11.27
C ASP A 100 20.79 -41.81 11.45
N ALA A 101 20.83 -40.79 10.58
CA ALA A 101 19.88 -39.68 10.62
C ALA A 101 18.43 -40.18 10.56
N SER A 102 17.58 -39.64 11.44
CA SER A 102 16.19 -40.08 11.56
C SER A 102 15.39 -39.83 10.27
N SER A 103 14.41 -40.70 10.01
CA SER A 103 13.50 -40.56 8.86
C SER A 103 12.78 -39.20 8.86
N LEU A 104 12.38 -38.71 10.04
CA LEU A 104 11.75 -37.41 10.20
C LEU A 104 12.65 -36.26 9.70
N VAL A 105 13.93 -36.24 10.11
CA VAL A 105 14.87 -35.19 9.69
C VAL A 105 15.10 -35.23 8.18
N ARG A 106 15.18 -36.43 7.58
CA ARG A 106 15.28 -36.61 6.13
C ARG A 106 14.03 -36.10 5.39
N THR A 107 12.85 -36.42 5.90
CA THR A 107 11.58 -35.94 5.33
C THR A 107 11.48 -34.42 5.41
N LEU A 108 11.84 -33.81 6.54
CA LEU A 108 11.88 -32.35 6.68
C LEU A 108 12.88 -31.72 5.72
N PHE A 109 14.09 -32.29 5.59
CA PHE A 109 15.07 -31.81 4.62
C PHE A 109 14.53 -31.85 3.18
N MET A 110 13.95 -32.98 2.76
CA MET A 110 13.36 -33.09 1.42
C MET A 110 12.22 -32.09 1.20
N LEU A 111 11.36 -31.89 2.20
CA LEU A 111 10.30 -30.89 2.14
C LEU A 111 10.87 -29.50 1.86
N PHE A 112 11.86 -29.06 2.65
CA PHE A 112 12.50 -27.77 2.49
C PHE A 112 13.17 -27.62 1.12
N VAL A 113 13.90 -28.64 0.65
CA VAL A 113 14.52 -28.65 -0.68
C VAL A 113 13.49 -28.46 -1.79
N ILE A 114 12.34 -29.14 -1.71
CA ILE A 114 11.25 -29.03 -2.68
C ILE A 114 10.58 -27.65 -2.60
N THR A 115 10.41 -27.10 -1.39
CA THR A 115 9.74 -25.79 -1.20
C THR A 115 10.68 -24.60 -1.39
N ASN A 116 12.00 -24.78 -1.50
CA ASN A 116 12.96 -23.71 -1.80
C ASN A 116 12.60 -22.88 -3.05
N PRO A 117 12.38 -23.48 -4.24
CA PRO A 117 11.98 -22.71 -5.42
C PRO A 117 10.63 -22.01 -5.21
N LEU A 118 9.72 -22.61 -4.45
CA LEU A 118 8.42 -22.02 -4.14
C LEU A 118 8.54 -20.79 -3.23
N TRP A 119 9.41 -20.84 -2.21
CA TRP A 119 9.72 -19.71 -1.36
C TRP A 119 10.21 -18.51 -2.17
N LEU A 120 11.13 -18.75 -3.11
CA LEU A 120 11.62 -17.70 -4.01
C LEU A 120 10.50 -17.17 -4.91
N ALA A 121 9.74 -18.04 -5.57
CA ALA A 121 8.67 -17.66 -6.48
C ALA A 121 7.61 -16.78 -5.81
N ILE A 122 7.22 -17.12 -4.58
CA ILE A 122 6.21 -16.38 -3.81
C ILE A 122 6.72 -14.99 -3.38
N ASN A 123 8.03 -14.81 -3.19
CA ASN A 123 8.56 -13.54 -2.69
C ASN A 123 9.11 -12.62 -3.79
N ILE A 124 9.41 -13.12 -5.00
CA ILE A 124 9.97 -12.31 -6.09
C ILE A 124 8.97 -11.25 -6.57
N ALA A 125 7.75 -11.65 -6.96
CA ALA A 125 6.74 -10.74 -7.49
C ALA A 125 6.38 -9.58 -6.53
N PRO A 126 6.04 -9.84 -5.24
CA PRO A 126 5.74 -8.77 -4.31
C PRO A 126 6.96 -7.89 -3.99
N THR A 127 8.19 -8.45 -4.04
CA THR A 127 9.42 -7.66 -3.86
C THR A 127 9.62 -6.69 -5.02
N ILE A 128 9.45 -7.14 -6.26
CA ILE A 128 9.54 -6.25 -7.44
C ILE A 128 8.49 -5.16 -7.35
N SER A 129 7.26 -5.52 -6.99
CA SER A 129 6.15 -4.58 -6.83
C SER A 129 6.43 -3.53 -5.76
N LEU A 130 6.93 -3.96 -4.60
CA LEU A 130 7.32 -3.10 -3.49
C LEU A 130 8.42 -2.11 -3.90
N ILE A 131 9.44 -2.57 -4.63
CA ILE A 131 10.54 -1.72 -5.12
C ILE A 131 9.99 -0.66 -6.09
N LYS A 132 9.13 -1.04 -7.04
CA LYS A 132 8.50 -0.11 -7.97
C LYS A 132 7.65 0.93 -7.24
N ARG A 133 6.77 0.50 -6.33
CA ARG A 133 5.94 1.41 -5.52
C ARG A 133 6.78 2.38 -4.67
N ARG A 134 7.93 1.92 -4.15
CA ARG A 134 8.85 2.78 -3.39
C ARG A 134 9.55 3.81 -4.29
N ARG A 135 9.83 3.47 -5.55
CA ARG A 135 10.37 4.40 -6.54
C ARG A 135 9.34 5.45 -6.95
N ASN A 136 8.11 5.05 -7.27
CA ASN A 136 7.02 5.98 -7.57
C ASN A 136 6.85 7.02 -6.45
N ALA A 137 6.91 6.57 -5.19
CA ALA A 137 6.84 7.45 -4.01
C ALA A 137 7.97 8.49 -3.92
N LYS A 138 9.16 8.19 -4.47
CA LYS A 138 10.29 9.13 -4.52
C LYS A 138 10.20 10.06 -5.73
N GLU A 139 9.62 9.57 -6.82
CA GLU A 139 9.49 10.28 -8.10
C GLU A 139 8.23 11.18 -8.13
N GLY A 140 7.35 11.09 -7.13
CA GLY A 140 6.14 11.91 -7.02
C GLY A 140 5.03 11.51 -8.01
N LEU A 141 5.06 10.26 -8.48
CA LEU A 141 4.11 9.63 -9.40
C LEU A 141 3.03 8.85 -8.64
#